data_AF-A0A1W6MH54-F1
#
_entry.id   AF-A0A1W6MH54-F1
#
_cell.length_a   1.000
_cell.length_b   1.000
_cell.length_c   1.000
_cell.angle_alpha   90.00
_cell.angle_beta   90.00
_cell.angle_gamma   90.00
#
_symmetry.space_group_name_H-M   'P 1'
#
loop_
_entity.id
_entity.type
_entity.pdbx_description
1 polymer ?
#
loop_
_entity_poly.entity_id
_entity_poly.type
_entity_poly.pdbx_seq_one_letter_code
_entity_poly.pdbx_strand_id
1 'polypeptide(L)'
;MVELGGELRQFHLMKHEDSDKVSVTYPAAGDNVIRNKMTKTSPGWSPLSPAEISPKGKEDLKLDTNSKNEDVSTSRSLSGVEGHGEVYRERLGRVMINETQYFDNVPKSAWEFYIGGYQPAQKWLKDRKDRELKMEDIQHYRKIIKALVETERLMGEVDGVLKLD
;
A
#
# COMPACT_ATOMS: atom_id res chain seq x y z
N MET A 1 -1.11 3.80 24.90
CA MET A 1 -1.69 2.45 24.66
C MET A 1 -3.17 2.47 24.31
N VAL A 2 -4.02 3.26 24.99
CA VAL A 2 -5.47 3.38 24.68
C VAL A 2 -5.74 4.10 23.34
N GLU A 3 -4.91 5.09 22.99
CA GLU A 3 -5.07 5.92 21.78
C GLU A 3 -4.80 5.13 20.48
N LEU A 4 -3.71 4.35 20.43
CA LEU A 4 -3.37 3.47 19.30
C LEU A 4 -4.40 2.36 19.06
N GLY A 5 -5.01 1.85 20.14
CA GLY A 5 -6.11 0.88 20.03
C GLY A 5 -7.39 1.49 19.44
N GLY A 6 -7.65 2.77 19.71
CA GLY A 6 -8.76 3.52 19.13
C GLY A 6 -8.59 3.75 17.62
N GLU A 7 -7.38 4.14 17.21
CA GLU A 7 -7.02 4.37 15.80
C GLU A 7 -7.10 3.07 14.97
N LEU A 8 -6.58 1.96 15.50
CA LEU A 8 -6.67 0.65 14.85
C LEU A 8 -8.13 0.23 14.61
N ARG A 9 -9.03 0.53 15.56
CA ARG A 9 -10.46 0.27 15.41
C ARG A 9 -11.09 1.14 14.31
N GLN A 10 -10.63 2.37 14.11
CA GLN A 10 -11.15 3.23 13.05
C GLN A 10 -10.74 2.76 11.65
N PHE A 11 -9.51 2.27 11.48
CA PHE A 11 -9.07 1.61 10.25
C PHE A 11 -9.85 0.31 9.99
N HIS A 12 -10.07 -0.49 11.03
CA HIS A 12 -10.89 -1.71 10.94
C HIS A 12 -12.34 -1.42 10.51
N LEU A 13 -12.94 -0.34 11.02
CA LEU A 13 -14.28 0.09 10.65
C LEU A 13 -14.33 0.85 9.31
N MET A 14 -13.20 1.04 8.63
CA MET A 14 -13.06 1.89 7.44
C MET A 14 -13.60 3.32 7.63
N LYS A 15 -13.52 3.84 8.86
CA LYS A 15 -14.01 5.19 9.23
C LYS A 15 -12.91 6.23 9.33
N HIS A 16 -11.66 5.85 9.17
CA HIS A 16 -10.53 6.76 9.27
C HIS A 16 -10.45 7.70 8.07
N GLU A 17 -10.12 8.98 8.32
CA GLU A 17 -10.04 10.04 7.31
C GLU A 17 -9.01 9.75 6.20
N ASP A 18 -7.92 9.05 6.55
CA ASP A 18 -6.90 8.61 5.59
C ASP A 18 -7.24 7.33 4.82
N SER A 19 -8.43 6.74 5.03
CA SER A 19 -8.83 5.52 4.30
C SER A 19 -8.90 5.73 2.79
N ASP A 20 -9.04 6.97 2.33
CA ASP A 20 -9.09 7.32 0.91
C ASP A 20 -7.71 7.58 0.27
N LYS A 21 -6.66 7.80 1.09
CA LYS A 21 -5.28 7.99 0.63
C LYS A 21 -4.58 6.66 0.36
N VAL A 22 -5.12 5.89 -0.59
CA VAL A 22 -4.60 4.55 -0.93
C VAL A 22 -3.65 4.60 -2.13
N SER A 23 -2.40 4.20 -1.92
CA SER A 23 -1.38 4.06 -2.97
C SER A 23 -1.65 2.90 -3.95
N VAL A 24 -2.40 1.88 -3.52
CA VAL A 24 -2.87 0.79 -4.37
C VAL A 24 -3.72 1.35 -5.50
N THR A 25 -3.37 1.03 -6.74
CA THR A 25 -4.09 1.46 -7.93
C THR A 25 -4.78 0.28 -8.62
N TYR A 26 -5.77 0.58 -9.44
CA TYR A 26 -6.45 -0.40 -10.28
C TYR A 26 -6.48 0.17 -11.71
N PRO A 27 -5.91 -0.53 -12.70
CA PRO A 27 -5.89 -0.06 -14.08
C PRO A 27 -7.32 0.10 -14.61
N ALA A 28 -7.49 1.02 -15.55
CA ALA A 28 -8.81 1.41 -16.07
C ALA A 28 -9.52 0.27 -16.83
N ALA A 29 -10.75 0.54 -17.26
CA ALA A 29 -11.77 -0.38 -17.79
C ALA A 29 -11.25 -1.68 -18.43
N GLY A 30 -11.81 -2.80 -17.98
CA GLY A 30 -11.49 -4.13 -18.47
C GLY A 30 -12.42 -5.18 -17.86
N ASP A 31 -12.06 -6.44 -18.00
CA ASP A 31 -12.83 -7.56 -17.48
C ASP A 31 -12.65 -7.68 -15.96
N ASN A 32 -13.59 -7.16 -15.17
CA ASN A 32 -13.47 -7.12 -13.70
C ASN A 32 -13.96 -8.39 -13.00
N VAL A 33 -14.09 -9.52 -13.72
CA VAL A 33 -14.49 -10.79 -13.12
C VAL A 33 -13.29 -11.50 -12.48
N ILE A 34 -13.42 -11.88 -11.21
CA ILE A 34 -12.40 -12.64 -10.50
C ILE A 34 -12.40 -14.08 -10.99
N ARG A 35 -11.37 -14.47 -11.76
CA ARG A 35 -11.19 -15.85 -12.24
C ARG A 35 -9.94 -16.53 -11.70
N ASN A 36 -9.00 -15.76 -11.13
CA ASN A 36 -7.75 -16.29 -10.64
C ASN A 36 -8.00 -17.30 -9.51
N LYS A 37 -7.55 -18.54 -9.73
CA LYS A 37 -7.60 -19.62 -8.75
C LYS A 37 -6.39 -19.45 -7.81
N MET A 38 -6.50 -18.51 -6.87
CA MET A 38 -5.49 -18.23 -5.84
C MET A 38 -5.25 -19.49 -5.00
N THR A 39 -4.19 -20.22 -5.30
CA THR A 39 -3.81 -21.50 -4.66
C THR A 39 -2.62 -21.29 -3.72
N LYS A 40 -2.29 -22.30 -2.90
CA LYS A 40 -1.09 -22.25 -2.04
C LYS A 40 0.21 -22.07 -2.84
N THR A 41 0.27 -22.57 -4.08
CA THR A 41 1.45 -22.50 -4.95
C THR A 41 1.43 -21.30 -5.89
N SER A 42 0.26 -20.72 -6.17
CA SER A 42 0.11 -19.46 -6.90
C SER A 42 -0.87 -18.58 -6.14
N PRO A 43 -0.38 -17.82 -5.14
CA PRO A 43 -1.26 -17.04 -4.28
C PRO A 43 -1.97 -15.93 -5.05
N GLY A 44 -1.44 -15.51 -6.21
CA GLY A 44 -2.03 -14.45 -7.04
C GLY A 44 -1.36 -13.08 -6.86
N TRP A 45 -0.30 -13.01 -6.05
CA TRP A 45 0.58 -11.84 -5.94
C TRP A 45 1.89 -12.09 -6.70
N SER A 46 2.37 -11.09 -7.43
CA SER A 46 3.64 -11.11 -8.17
C SER A 46 4.45 -9.83 -7.88
N PRO A 47 5.75 -9.93 -7.60
CA PRO A 47 6.56 -8.76 -7.28
C PRO A 47 6.68 -7.82 -8.49
N LEU A 48 6.69 -6.51 -8.24
CA LEU A 48 7.07 -5.53 -9.26
C LEU A 48 8.57 -5.60 -9.50
N SER A 49 9.00 -5.39 -10.74
CA SER A 49 10.42 -5.32 -11.06
C SER A 49 11.04 -4.02 -10.49
N PRO A 50 12.33 -3.99 -10.14
CA PRO A 50 12.99 -2.76 -9.67
C PRO A 50 12.85 -1.57 -10.63
N ALA A 51 12.75 -1.83 -11.95
CA ALA A 51 12.53 -0.81 -12.96
C ALA A 51 11.12 -0.19 -12.90
N GLU A 52 10.12 -0.92 -12.39
CA GLU A 52 8.75 -0.42 -12.19
C GLU A 52 8.58 0.30 -10.84
N ILE A 53 9.41 -0.05 -9.84
CA ILE A 53 9.40 0.56 -8.50
C ILE A 53 10.16 1.90 -8.50
N SER A 54 11.17 2.06 -9.37
CA SER A 54 11.89 3.31 -9.54
C SER A 54 10.93 4.40 -10.04
N PRO A 55 10.93 5.61 -9.47
CA PRO A 55 10.15 6.71 -10.01
C PRO A 55 10.55 6.89 -11.48
N LYS A 56 9.56 6.79 -12.38
CA LYS A 56 9.74 7.19 -13.78
C LYS A 56 10.46 8.54 -13.80
N GLY A 57 11.52 8.61 -14.62
CA GLY A 57 12.47 9.70 -14.65
C GLY A 57 11.84 11.09 -14.63
N LYS A 58 12.51 12.00 -13.92
CA LYS A 58 12.43 13.43 -14.19
C LYS A 58 13.08 13.68 -15.55
N GLU A 59 12.31 13.59 -16.61
CA GLU A 59 12.58 14.09 -17.96
C GLU A 59 11.22 14.65 -18.41
N ASP A 60 10.94 15.95 -18.40
CA ASP A 60 11.65 17.05 -19.05
C ASP A 60 11.52 18.38 -18.28
N LEU A 61 12.64 19.03 -17.97
CA LEU A 61 12.81 20.46 -18.24
C LEU A 61 14.32 20.74 -18.37
N LYS A 62 14.73 21.11 -19.58
CA LYS A 62 16.12 21.35 -19.95
C LYS A 62 16.69 22.58 -19.25
N LEU A 63 18.01 22.52 -19.06
CA LEU A 63 18.90 23.59 -18.64
C LEU A 63 18.63 24.92 -19.35
N ASP A 64 18.49 25.98 -18.56
CA ASP A 64 18.93 27.32 -18.90
C ASP A 64 19.98 27.78 -17.88
N THR A 65 21.17 28.01 -18.42
CA THR A 65 22.39 28.44 -17.74
C THR A 65 22.32 29.91 -17.29
N ASN A 66 22.71 30.11 -16.02
CA ASN A 66 23.50 31.22 -15.48
C ASN A 66 22.80 32.58 -15.21
N SER A 67 22.65 32.96 -13.94
CA SER A 67 23.13 34.27 -13.41
C SER A 67 22.94 34.40 -11.88
N LYS A 68 24.07 34.45 -11.16
CA LYS A 68 24.40 35.26 -9.98
C LYS A 68 23.33 35.64 -8.93
N ASN A 69 23.65 35.22 -7.69
CA ASN A 69 23.87 36.05 -6.49
C ASN A 69 22.73 36.33 -5.46
N GLU A 70 23.06 35.90 -4.24
CA GLU A 70 22.91 36.56 -2.91
C GLU A 70 21.58 36.48 -2.12
N ASP A 71 21.75 35.93 -0.91
CA ASP A 71 21.13 36.27 0.38
C ASP A 71 19.67 35.88 0.72
N VAL A 72 19.55 35.05 1.76
CA VAL A 72 18.85 35.30 3.04
C VAL A 72 18.10 34.07 3.59
N SER A 73 18.59 33.64 4.75
CA SER A 73 17.91 33.12 5.95
C SER A 73 16.60 32.31 5.87
N THR A 74 16.70 31.15 6.53
CA THR A 74 15.73 30.61 7.52
C THR A 74 14.44 29.98 6.98
N SER A 75 14.47 28.64 6.93
CA SER A 75 13.42 27.84 7.56
C SER A 75 14.02 26.57 8.16
N ARG A 76 14.34 26.63 9.45
CA ARG A 76 14.51 25.44 10.30
C ARG A 76 13.11 24.89 10.56
N SER A 77 12.83 23.68 10.12
CA SER A 77 11.73 22.88 10.67
C SER A 77 12.07 21.40 10.56
N LEU A 78 11.86 20.74 11.68
CA LEU A 78 12.34 19.43 12.09
C LEU A 78 11.51 18.32 11.44
N SER A 79 12.16 17.27 10.98
CA SER A 79 11.71 15.88 11.24
C SER A 79 12.76 14.89 10.76
N GLY A 80 13.77 14.65 11.61
CA GLY A 80 14.59 13.46 11.51
C GLY A 80 13.81 12.26 12.00
N VAL A 81 13.41 11.39 11.07
CA VAL A 81 13.23 9.94 11.22
C VAL A 81 13.36 9.34 9.82
N GLU A 82 14.59 9.38 9.30
CA GLU A 82 14.98 8.59 8.14
C GLU A 82 15.12 7.14 8.60
N GLY A 83 14.33 6.22 8.03
CA GLY A 83 14.56 4.78 8.28
C GLY A 83 13.43 3.82 7.90
N HIS A 84 12.16 4.23 7.96
CA HIS A 84 11.05 3.29 7.70
C HIS A 84 10.39 3.46 6.33
N GLY A 85 10.44 4.64 5.69
CA GLY A 85 9.76 4.89 4.41
C GLY A 85 10.37 4.20 3.18
N GLU A 86 11.67 3.91 3.19
CA GLU A 86 12.36 3.27 2.04
C GLU A 86 12.19 1.75 2.02
N VAL A 87 12.11 1.10 3.19
CA VAL A 87 12.00 -0.36 3.31
C VAL A 87 10.66 -0.90 2.76
N TYR A 88 9.61 -0.07 2.71
CA TYR A 88 8.30 -0.46 2.16
C TYR A 88 8.25 -0.47 0.63
N ARG A 89 9.07 0.32 -0.07
CA ARG A 89 9.02 0.40 -1.54
C ARG A 89 9.57 -0.86 -2.22
N GLU A 90 10.50 -1.57 -1.58
CA GLU A 90 11.16 -2.75 -2.14
C GLU A 90 10.32 -4.03 -2.16
N ARG A 91 9.06 -4.00 -1.69
CA ARG A 91 8.18 -5.18 -1.64
C ARG A 91 6.78 -4.94 -2.18
N LEU A 92 6.64 -4.06 -3.16
CA LEU A 92 5.38 -3.87 -3.88
C LEU A 92 5.20 -4.94 -4.97
N GLY A 93 3.94 -5.27 -5.25
CA GLY A 93 3.58 -6.25 -6.26
C GLY A 93 2.18 -6.05 -6.82
N ARG A 94 1.84 -6.86 -7.81
CA ARG A 94 0.53 -6.93 -8.44
C ARG A 94 -0.27 -8.11 -7.91
N VAL A 95 -1.55 -7.88 -7.62
CA VAL A 95 -2.52 -8.94 -7.31
C VAL A 95 -3.41 -9.16 -8.51
N MET A 96 -3.21 -10.26 -9.22
CA MET A 96 -3.99 -10.61 -10.42
C MET A 96 -5.38 -11.13 -10.02
N ILE A 97 -6.45 -10.51 -10.51
CA ILE A 97 -7.81 -11.06 -10.36
C ILE A 97 -8.20 -11.97 -11.54
N ASN A 98 -7.58 -11.76 -12.70
CA ASN A 98 -7.61 -12.62 -13.88
C ASN A 98 -6.35 -12.35 -14.73
N GLU A 99 -6.35 -12.73 -16.01
CA GLU A 99 -5.20 -12.59 -16.91
C GLU A 99 -4.87 -11.14 -17.28
N THR A 100 -5.85 -10.22 -17.20
CA THR A 100 -5.73 -8.84 -17.70
C THR A 100 -5.86 -7.80 -16.59
N GLN A 101 -6.67 -8.06 -15.56
CA GLN A 101 -6.93 -7.14 -14.47
C GLN A 101 -6.21 -7.50 -13.19
N TYR A 102 -5.69 -6.48 -12.51
CA TYR A 102 -4.91 -6.61 -11.28
C TYR A 102 -5.00 -5.36 -10.39
N PHE A 103 -4.75 -5.53 -9.10
CA PHE A 103 -4.43 -4.41 -8.21
C PHE A 103 -2.92 -4.19 -8.25
N ASP A 104 -2.49 -2.95 -8.48
CA ASP A 104 -1.08 -2.57 -8.55
C ASP A 104 -0.62 -1.89 -7.27
N ASN A 105 0.69 -1.89 -7.02
CA ASN A 105 1.32 -1.32 -5.83
C ASN A 105 0.79 -1.93 -4.51
N VAL A 106 0.50 -3.23 -4.50
CA VAL A 106 0.07 -3.96 -3.30
C VAL A 106 1.30 -4.41 -2.50
N PRO A 107 1.48 -3.94 -1.25
CA PRO A 107 2.60 -4.38 -0.42
C PRO A 107 2.50 -5.88 -0.09
N LYS A 108 3.65 -6.57 -0.17
CA LYS A 108 3.75 -7.98 0.19
C LYS A 108 3.30 -8.25 1.63
N SER A 109 3.63 -7.35 2.56
CA SER A 109 3.23 -7.50 3.96
C SER A 109 1.71 -7.53 4.14
N ALA A 110 0.98 -6.61 3.50
CA ALA A 110 -0.48 -6.60 3.52
C ALA A 110 -1.09 -7.86 2.86
N TRP A 111 -0.46 -8.35 1.78
CA TRP A 111 -0.89 -9.58 1.11
C TRP A 111 -0.68 -10.84 1.96
N GLU A 112 0.43 -10.89 2.70
CA GLU A 112 0.82 -12.02 3.54
C GLU A 112 0.29 -11.92 4.98
N PHE A 113 -0.29 -10.78 5.36
CA PHE A 113 -0.74 -10.47 6.72
C PHE A 113 -1.75 -11.48 7.25
N TYR A 114 -1.53 -11.99 8.46
CA TYR A 114 -2.43 -12.94 9.12
C TYR A 114 -3.20 -12.29 10.27
N ILE A 115 -4.48 -12.60 10.37
CA ILE A 115 -5.30 -12.32 11.56
C ILE A 115 -5.87 -13.64 12.07
N GLY A 116 -5.36 -14.09 13.22
CA GLY A 116 -5.68 -15.38 13.84
C GLY A 116 -5.13 -16.58 13.06
N GLY A 117 -5.70 -16.86 11.88
CA GLY A 117 -5.32 -18.02 11.05
C GLY A 117 -5.65 -17.89 9.56
N TYR A 118 -6.06 -16.71 9.08
CA TYR A 118 -6.33 -16.45 7.67
C TYR A 118 -5.73 -15.13 7.21
N GLN A 119 -5.60 -14.98 5.90
CA GLN A 119 -5.07 -13.77 5.26
C GLN A 119 -6.23 -12.93 4.69
N PRO A 120 -6.56 -11.77 5.29
CA PRO A 120 -7.75 -11.00 4.92
C PRO A 120 -7.77 -10.59 3.44
N ALA A 121 -6.64 -10.10 2.91
CA ALA A 121 -6.50 -9.68 1.52
C ALA A 121 -6.78 -10.82 0.52
N GLN A 122 -6.33 -12.03 0.84
CA GLN A 122 -6.58 -13.20 -0.01
C GLN A 122 -8.00 -13.72 0.12
N LYS A 123 -8.50 -13.79 1.36
CA LYS A 123 -9.84 -14.32 1.65
C LYS A 123 -10.91 -13.49 0.94
N TRP A 124 -10.79 -12.15 0.97
CA TRP A 124 -11.78 -11.25 0.37
C TRP A 124 -11.98 -11.50 -1.13
N LEU A 125 -10.89 -11.75 -1.86
CA LEU A 125 -10.94 -12.09 -3.30
C LEU A 125 -11.46 -13.50 -3.53
N LYS A 126 -11.03 -14.48 -2.73
CA LYS A 126 -11.52 -15.88 -2.81
C LYS A 126 -13.04 -15.98 -2.59
N ASP A 127 -13.57 -15.23 -1.62
CA ASP A 127 -15.01 -15.17 -1.34
C ASP A 127 -15.83 -14.55 -2.48
N ARG A 128 -15.15 -13.86 -3.43
CA ARG A 128 -15.76 -13.19 -4.58
C ARG A 128 -15.38 -13.83 -5.91
N LYS A 129 -14.89 -15.06 -5.89
CA LYS A 129 -14.58 -15.80 -7.11
C LYS A 129 -15.82 -15.88 -8.02
N ASP A 130 -15.60 -15.76 -9.32
CA ASP A 130 -16.61 -15.80 -10.38
C ASP A 130 -17.63 -14.63 -10.31
N ARG A 131 -17.30 -13.57 -9.55
CA ARG A 131 -18.08 -12.32 -9.48
C ARG A 131 -17.33 -11.17 -10.15
N GLU A 132 -18.10 -10.26 -10.74
CA GLU A 132 -17.61 -8.99 -11.26
C GLU A 132 -17.44 -7.97 -10.12
N LEU A 133 -16.29 -7.31 -10.06
CA LEU A 133 -16.02 -6.23 -9.12
C LEU A 133 -16.58 -4.91 -9.64
N LYS A 134 -17.49 -4.30 -8.88
CA LYS A 134 -17.96 -2.94 -9.11
C LYS A 134 -16.92 -1.93 -8.62
N MET A 135 -17.08 -0.67 -9.00
CA MET A 135 -16.20 0.40 -8.53
C MET A 135 -16.15 0.49 -6.99
N GLU A 136 -17.29 0.29 -6.33
CA GLU A 136 -17.37 0.22 -4.86
C GLU A 136 -16.57 -0.95 -4.28
N ASP A 137 -16.61 -2.12 -4.91
CA ASP A 137 -15.83 -3.30 -4.50
C ASP A 137 -14.32 -3.04 -4.66
N ILE A 138 -13.91 -2.41 -5.77
CA ILE A 138 -12.51 -2.04 -6.03
C ILE A 138 -12.02 -1.06 -4.97
N GLN A 139 -12.79 -0.01 -4.69
CA GLN A 139 -12.46 0.95 -3.64
C GLN A 139 -12.40 0.28 -2.26
N HIS A 140 -13.36 -0.60 -1.97
CA HIS A 140 -13.40 -1.31 -0.70
C HIS A 140 -12.17 -2.22 -0.52
N TYR A 141 -11.75 -2.94 -1.56
CA TYR A 141 -10.54 -3.76 -1.50
C TYR A 141 -9.28 -2.92 -1.27
N ARG A 142 -9.16 -1.77 -1.93
CA ARG A 142 -8.08 -0.79 -1.72
C ARG A 142 -8.02 -0.35 -0.24
N LYS A 143 -9.17 -0.06 0.36
CA LYS A 143 -9.28 0.29 1.79
C LYS A 143 -8.83 -0.85 2.71
N ILE A 144 -9.17 -2.10 2.38
CA ILE A 144 -8.69 -3.27 3.12
C ILE A 144 -7.16 -3.31 3.11
N ILE A 145 -6.52 -3.18 1.94
CA ILE A 145 -5.06 -3.19 1.86
C ILE A 145 -4.46 -2.06 2.70
N LYS A 146 -5.00 -0.84 2.61
CA LYS A 146 -4.52 0.29 3.42
C LYS A 146 -4.65 0.03 4.92
N ALA A 147 -5.77 -0.52 5.38
CA ALA A 147 -5.96 -0.85 6.79
C ALA A 147 -4.94 -1.90 7.29
N LEU A 148 -4.59 -2.89 6.47
CA LEU A 148 -3.58 -3.90 6.83
C LEU A 148 -2.19 -3.30 6.94
N VAL A 149 -1.79 -2.45 5.98
CA VAL A 149 -0.50 -1.74 6.04
C VAL A 149 -0.40 -0.87 7.28
N GLU A 150 -1.49 -0.16 7.60
CA GLU A 150 -1.51 0.72 8.75
C GLU A 150 -1.45 -0.05 10.06
N THR A 151 -2.16 -1.17 10.12
CA THR A 151 -2.12 -2.08 11.27
C THR A 151 -0.69 -2.56 11.53
N GLU A 152 0.03 -2.97 10.48
CA GLU A 152 1.43 -3.37 10.58
C GLU A 152 2.32 -2.23 11.10
N ARG A 153 2.15 -1.01 10.58
CA ARG A 153 2.90 0.17 11.05
C ARG A 153 2.67 0.42 12.54
N LEU A 154 1.40 0.49 12.96
CA LEU A 154 1.03 0.74 14.35
C LEU A 154 1.56 -0.34 15.30
N MET A 155 1.48 -1.62 14.91
CA MET A 155 2.05 -2.73 15.68
C MET A 155 3.57 -2.61 15.79
N GLY A 156 4.26 -2.27 14.70
CA GLY A 156 5.71 -2.07 14.70
C GLY A 156 6.16 -0.93 15.61
N GLU A 157 5.39 0.17 15.67
CA GLU A 157 5.67 1.29 16.57
C GLU A 157 5.51 0.89 18.04
N VAL A 158 4.48 0.10 18.38
CA VAL A 158 4.29 -0.41 19.74
C VAL A 158 5.44 -1.33 20.15
N ASP A 159 5.84 -2.27 19.29
CA ASP A 159 6.94 -3.20 19.56
C ASP A 159 8.30 -2.49 19.64
N GLY A 160 8.49 -1.42 18.87
CA GLY A 160 9.68 -0.57 18.93
C GLY A 160 9.80 0.21 20.23
N VAL A 161 8.67 0.71 20.76
CA VAL A 161 8.60 1.39 22.06
C VAL A 161 8.83 0.41 23.22
N LEU A 162 8.37 -0.85 23.11
CA LEU A 162 8.52 -1.88 24.15
C LEU A 162 9.94 -2.47 24.28
N LYS A 163 10.86 -2.18 23.36
CA LYS A 163 12.25 -2.68 23.39
C LYS A 163 13.26 -1.70 24.03
N LEU A 164 12.79 -0.61 24.63
CA LEU A 164 13.63 0.43 25.24
C LEU A 164 13.74 0.35 26.78
N ASP A 165 13.23 -0.71 27.41
CA ASP A 165 13.27 -0.91 28.87
C ASP A 165 14.18 -2.07 29.30
#